data_AF-A0A2X1QHD6-F1
#
_entry.id   AF-A0A2X1QHD6-F1
#
_cell.length_a   1.000
_cell.length_b   1.000
_cell.length_c   1.000
_cell.angle_alpha   90.00
_cell.angle_beta   90.00
_cell.angle_gamma   90.00
#
_symmetry.space_group_name_H-M   'P 1'
#
loop_
_entity.id
_entity.type
_entity.pdbx_description
1 polymer ?
#
loop_
_entity_poly.entity_id
_entity_poly.type
_entity_poly.pdbx_seq_one_letter_code
_entity_poly.pdbx_strand_id
1 'polypeptide(L)'
;MIEDLPDILHRLIGQKDHLQVRFPEPDISVPALAFNVPFPRLEIVLEGQLNEQGLPLAASTLTTLQVLYVQAGKWTLPQWTGPATTLSILFGRQKLGFSIQRWDGKSLHTEKQSVSRLGPRVGSYLLLSLNEVSLQPDPLTARLVIAALLSHCREQLVGLEMRVSRSRDLFLAVQDYLEENLVMLPTY
;
A
#
# COMPACT_ATOMS: atom_id res chain seq x y z
N MET A 1 -6.43 -10.99 -8.27
CA MET A 1 -6.35 -9.52 -8.25
C MET A 1 -7.22 -9.08 -7.09
N ILE A 2 -6.83 -8.08 -6.30
CA ILE A 2 -7.70 -7.63 -5.20
C ILE A 2 -8.73 -6.69 -5.84
N GLU A 3 -9.94 -7.19 -6.09
CA GLU A 3 -10.96 -6.48 -6.89
C GLU A 3 -11.32 -5.10 -6.29
N ASP A 4 -11.39 -4.99 -4.97
CA ASP A 4 -11.82 -3.76 -4.29
C ASP A 4 -10.67 -2.81 -3.90
N LEU A 5 -9.42 -3.11 -4.27
CA LEU A 5 -8.26 -2.34 -3.79
C LEU A 5 -8.30 -0.84 -4.20
N PRO A 6 -8.65 -0.46 -5.44
CA PRO A 6 -8.78 0.95 -5.82
C PRO A 6 -9.83 1.70 -4.99
N ASP A 7 -10.94 1.03 -4.66
CA ASP A 7 -12.04 1.59 -3.87
C ASP A 7 -11.68 1.72 -2.40
N ILE A 8 -10.99 0.73 -1.83
CA ILE A 8 -10.44 0.83 -0.47
C ILE A 8 -9.52 2.04 -0.35
N LEU A 9 -8.58 2.21 -1.29
CA LEU A 9 -7.70 3.39 -1.30
C LEU A 9 -8.49 4.68 -1.49
N HIS A 10 -9.50 4.71 -2.36
CA HIS A 10 -10.37 5.86 -2.57
C HIS A 10 -11.10 6.27 -1.28
N ARG A 11 -11.68 5.32 -0.54
CA ARG A 11 -12.34 5.59 0.75
C ARG A 11 -11.37 6.14 1.79
N LEU A 12 -10.18 5.55 1.93
CA LEU A 12 -9.16 6.03 2.86
C LEU A 12 -8.73 7.47 2.55
N ILE A 13 -8.56 7.80 1.27
CA ILE A 13 -8.24 9.17 0.82
C ILE A 13 -9.42 10.12 1.10
N GLY A 14 -10.66 9.68 0.87
CA GLY A 14 -11.86 10.46 1.18
C GLY A 14 -12.02 10.75 2.68
N GLN A 15 -11.48 9.88 3.53
CA GLN A 15 -11.48 10.01 5.00
C GLN A 15 -10.15 10.54 5.56
N LYS A 16 -9.32 11.17 4.72
CA LYS A 16 -7.96 11.61 5.08
C LYS A 16 -7.87 12.41 6.38
N ASP A 17 -8.90 13.20 6.71
CA ASP A 17 -8.89 14.09 7.87
C ASP A 17 -9.12 13.33 9.19
N HIS A 18 -9.57 12.09 9.13
CA HIS A 18 -9.76 11.19 10.26
C HIS A 18 -8.62 10.17 10.43
N LEU A 19 -7.67 10.11 9.49
CA LEU A 19 -6.52 9.20 9.60
C LEU A 19 -5.66 9.57 10.81
N GLN A 20 -5.29 8.57 11.60
CA GLN A 20 -4.36 8.75 12.71
C GLN A 20 -3.09 7.95 12.45
N VAL A 21 -1.96 8.65 12.41
CA VAL A 21 -0.67 8.02 12.09
C VAL A 21 0.04 7.62 13.37
N ARG A 22 0.55 6.39 13.39
CA ARG A 22 1.29 5.79 14.49
C ARG A 22 2.66 5.35 13.97
N PHE A 23 3.65 5.34 14.86
CA PHE A 23 5.01 4.90 14.59
C PHE A 23 5.41 3.86 15.64
N PRO A 24 6.17 2.81 15.26
CA PRO A 24 6.72 1.85 16.23
C PRO A 24 7.66 2.52 17.24
N GLU A 25 7.73 1.97 18.45
CA GLU A 25 8.72 2.39 19.45
C GLU A 25 10.13 1.92 19.07
N PRO A 26 11.15 2.76 19.28
CA PRO A 26 12.52 2.46 18.86
C PRO A 26 13.24 1.43 19.75
N ASP A 27 12.84 1.28 21.02
CA ASP A 27 13.68 0.66 22.07
C ASP A 27 13.25 -0.76 22.49
N ILE A 28 12.33 -1.38 21.77
CA ILE A 28 11.87 -2.74 22.07
C ILE A 28 12.75 -3.76 21.32
N SER A 29 13.32 -4.73 22.05
CA SER A 29 14.10 -5.83 21.48
C SER A 29 13.29 -6.62 20.46
N VAL A 30 13.87 -6.97 19.32
CA VAL A 30 13.19 -7.70 18.23
C VAL A 30 12.76 -9.10 18.68
N PRO A 31 11.46 -9.43 18.71
CA PRO A 31 10.98 -10.78 19.02
C PRO A 31 11.28 -11.78 17.88
N ALA A 32 11.36 -13.08 18.21
CA ALA A 32 11.73 -14.14 17.26
C ALA A 32 10.79 -14.29 16.04
N LEU A 33 9.53 -13.88 16.16
CA LEU A 33 8.52 -13.98 15.09
C LEU A 33 8.17 -12.63 14.46
N ALA A 34 8.93 -11.58 14.79
CA ALA A 34 8.63 -10.25 14.31
C ALA A 34 8.91 -10.11 12.82
N PHE A 35 8.00 -9.42 12.13
CA PHE A 35 8.11 -9.14 10.72
C PHE A 35 9.06 -7.95 10.49
N ASN A 36 10.30 -8.25 10.08
CA ASN A 36 11.33 -7.27 9.76
C ASN A 36 11.69 -7.36 8.27
N VAL A 37 11.61 -6.23 7.55
CA VAL A 37 11.93 -6.19 6.11
C VAL A 37 12.74 -4.93 5.77
N PRO A 38 13.56 -4.96 4.71
CA PRO A 38 14.48 -3.86 4.38
C PRO A 38 13.82 -2.72 3.58
N PHE A 39 12.51 -2.56 3.68
CA PHE A 39 11.76 -1.51 2.98
C PHE A 39 10.61 -0.99 3.84
N PRO A 40 10.16 0.27 3.67
CA PRO A 40 9.09 0.83 4.47
C PRO A 40 7.75 0.14 4.20
N ARG A 41 6.85 0.23 5.18
CA ARG A 41 5.49 -0.32 5.11
C ARG A 41 4.45 0.63 5.71
N LEU A 42 3.24 0.56 5.20
CA LEU A 42 2.03 1.01 5.89
C LEU A 42 1.23 -0.20 6.30
N GLU A 43 0.78 -0.24 7.55
CA GLU A 43 -0.20 -1.20 8.04
C GLU A 43 -1.45 -0.42 8.46
N ILE A 44 -2.60 -0.72 7.88
CA ILE A 44 -3.84 0.04 8.06
C ILE A 44 -4.93 -0.92 8.51
N VAL A 45 -5.58 -0.62 9.63
CA VAL A 45 -6.79 -1.35 10.03
C VAL A 45 -7.97 -0.80 9.24
N LEU A 46 -8.59 -1.67 8.45
CA LEU A 46 -9.81 -1.36 7.70
C LEU A 46 -11.03 -1.60 8.58
N GLU A 47 -11.05 -2.73 9.29
CA GLU A 47 -12.16 -3.15 10.14
C GLU A 47 -11.64 -3.90 11.39
N GLY A 48 -12.36 -3.78 12.50
CA GLY A 48 -12.01 -4.42 13.76
C GLY A 48 -10.86 -3.72 14.49
N GLN A 49 -10.08 -4.52 15.22
CA GLN A 49 -8.95 -4.05 16.02
C GLN A 49 -7.77 -5.00 15.86
N LEU A 50 -6.55 -4.46 15.93
CA LEU A 50 -5.33 -5.22 15.84
C LEU A 50 -4.36 -4.76 16.93
N ASN A 51 -3.89 -5.67 17.77
CA ASN A 51 -2.81 -5.35 18.69
C ASN A 51 -1.46 -5.43 17.97
N GLU A 52 -0.56 -4.51 18.27
CA GLU A 52 0.79 -4.44 17.71
C GLU A 52 1.80 -4.33 18.84
N GLN A 53 2.69 -5.32 18.97
CA GLN A 53 3.70 -5.32 20.05
C GLN A 53 4.77 -4.27 19.87
N GLY A 54 5.01 -3.79 18.64
CA GLY A 54 5.94 -2.69 18.38
C GLY A 54 5.44 -1.32 18.82
N LEU A 55 4.24 -1.22 19.41
CA LEU A 55 3.65 0.02 19.94
C LEU A 55 3.73 0.07 21.47
N PRO A 56 3.63 1.28 22.08
CA PRO A 56 3.59 1.43 23.54
C PRO A 56 2.50 0.57 24.16
N LEU A 57 2.76 -0.10 25.28
CA LEU A 57 1.77 -0.97 25.96
C LEU A 57 0.43 -0.26 26.20
N ALA A 58 0.46 1.00 26.64
CA ALA A 58 -0.72 1.82 26.91
C ALA A 58 -1.56 2.17 25.66
N ALA A 59 -1.01 1.95 24.47
CA ALA A 59 -1.64 2.30 23.20
C ALA A 59 -1.27 1.30 22.10
N SER A 60 -1.22 0.01 22.43
CA SER A 60 -0.78 -1.09 21.56
C SER A 60 -1.83 -1.51 20.53
N THR A 61 -3.08 -1.10 20.71
CA THR A 61 -4.20 -1.42 19.82
C THR A 61 -4.34 -0.41 18.69
N LEU A 62 -4.34 -0.90 17.46
CA LEU A 62 -4.73 -0.19 16.25
C LEU A 62 -6.23 -0.44 15.95
N THR A 63 -6.91 0.61 15.53
CA THR A 63 -8.34 0.62 15.18
C THR A 63 -8.56 1.22 13.80
N THR A 64 -9.78 1.13 13.25
CA THR A 64 -10.11 1.63 11.91
C THR A 64 -9.61 3.07 11.68
N LEU A 65 -9.03 3.31 10.49
CA LEU A 65 -8.38 4.58 10.09
C LEU A 65 -7.08 4.92 10.83
N GLN A 66 -6.59 4.05 11.71
CA GLN A 66 -5.23 4.16 12.21
C GLN A 66 -4.25 3.50 11.24
N VAL A 67 -3.18 4.23 10.97
CA VAL A 67 -2.13 3.85 10.02
C VAL A 67 -0.82 3.75 10.79
N LEU A 68 -0.24 2.56 10.84
CA LEU A 68 1.10 2.35 11.35
C LEU A 68 2.10 2.51 10.19
N TYR A 69 2.94 3.54 10.27
CA TYR A 69 4.08 3.67 9.37
C TYR A 69 5.30 2.98 9.97
N VAL A 70 5.82 1.97 9.27
CA VAL A 70 6.99 1.20 9.69
C VAL A 70 8.15 1.54 8.78
N GLN A 71 9.21 2.11 9.33
CA GLN A 71 10.43 2.40 8.58
C GLN A 71 11.13 1.10 8.13
N ALA A 72 11.95 1.19 7.08
CA ALA A 72 12.77 0.06 6.65
C ALA A 72 13.66 -0.45 7.80
N GLY A 73 13.70 -1.77 7.99
CA GLY A 73 14.47 -2.43 9.05
C GLY A 73 13.86 -2.35 10.46
N LYS A 74 12.74 -1.63 10.64
CA LYS A 74 11.93 -1.73 11.85
C LYS A 74 11.02 -2.96 11.76
N TRP A 75 10.66 -3.49 12.93
CA TRP A 75 9.87 -4.71 13.04
C TRP A 75 8.45 -4.40 13.50
N THR A 76 7.53 -5.31 13.18
CA THR A 76 6.18 -5.34 13.75
C THR A 76 5.83 -6.77 14.12
N LEU A 77 4.92 -6.97 15.06
CA LEU A 77 4.39 -8.27 15.44
C LEU A 77 2.89 -8.12 15.70
N PRO A 78 2.07 -8.21 14.64
CA PRO A 78 0.62 -8.08 14.76
C PRO A 78 0.03 -9.26 15.52
N GLN A 79 -0.88 -8.95 16.44
CA GLN A 79 -1.59 -9.90 17.28
C GLN A 79 -3.10 -9.78 17.04
N TRP A 80 -3.65 -10.81 16.42
CA TRP A 80 -5.08 -10.94 16.15
C TRP A 80 -5.80 -11.40 17.42
N THR A 81 -6.47 -10.46 18.09
CA THR A 81 -7.26 -10.74 19.31
C THR A 81 -8.74 -10.97 19.03
N GLY A 82 -9.20 -10.62 17.84
CA GLY A 82 -10.56 -10.82 17.35
C GLY A 82 -10.63 -10.61 15.84
N PRO A 83 -11.80 -10.81 15.22
CA PRO A 83 -11.96 -10.63 13.77
C PRO A 83 -11.55 -9.23 13.33
N ALA A 84 -10.71 -9.14 12.30
CA ALA A 84 -10.21 -7.87 11.79
C ALA A 84 -9.73 -7.99 10.34
N THR A 85 -9.77 -6.86 9.64
CA THR A 85 -9.30 -6.73 8.26
C THR A 85 -8.25 -5.63 8.19
N THR A 86 -7.09 -5.94 7.60
CA THR A 86 -5.99 -4.98 7.44
C THR A 86 -5.56 -4.86 5.99
N LEU A 87 -5.02 -3.69 5.65
CA LEU A 87 -4.31 -3.42 4.40
C LEU A 87 -2.84 -3.11 4.73
N SER A 88 -1.95 -3.90 4.16
CA SER A 88 -0.51 -3.63 4.14
C SER A 88 -0.09 -3.08 2.79
N ILE A 89 0.68 -1.99 2.78
CA ILE A 89 1.32 -1.44 1.58
C ILE A 89 2.84 -1.49 1.77
N LEU A 90 3.54 -2.20 0.89
CA LEU A 90 4.97 -2.48 0.96
C LEU A 90 5.71 -1.67 -0.13
N PHE A 91 6.64 -0.81 0.28
CA PHE A 91 7.31 0.13 -0.62
C PHE A 91 8.67 -0.41 -1.10
N GLY A 92 8.64 -1.46 -1.91
CA GLY A 92 9.84 -2.02 -2.52
C GLY A 92 10.52 -1.05 -3.50
N ARG A 93 11.79 -1.34 -3.87
CA ARG A 93 12.56 -0.46 -4.78
C ARG A 93 11.92 -0.30 -6.16
N GLN A 94 11.35 -1.38 -6.70
CA GLN A 94 10.79 -1.41 -8.06
C GLN A 94 9.28 -1.69 -8.09
N LYS A 95 8.69 -2.11 -6.97
CA LYS A 95 7.28 -2.50 -6.88
C LYS A 95 6.63 -1.96 -5.62
N LEU A 96 5.35 -1.60 -5.71
CA LEU A 96 4.46 -1.52 -4.54
C LEU A 96 3.78 -2.87 -4.38
N GLY A 97 3.87 -3.44 -3.19
CA GLY A 97 3.09 -4.59 -2.79
C GLY A 97 1.87 -4.17 -1.99
N PHE A 98 0.74 -4.81 -2.23
CA PHE A 98 -0.48 -4.67 -1.45
C PHE A 98 -0.84 -6.04 -0.89
N SER A 99 -1.23 -6.08 0.37
CA SER A 99 -1.74 -7.30 1.01
C SER A 99 -2.98 -6.95 1.81
N ILE A 100 -4.09 -7.64 1.55
CA ILE A 100 -5.24 -7.62 2.46
C ILE A 100 -5.18 -8.87 3.30
N GLN A 101 -5.27 -8.71 4.62
CA GLN A 101 -5.37 -9.82 5.54
C GLN A 101 -6.70 -9.75 6.27
N ARG A 102 -7.42 -10.87 6.32
CA ARG A 102 -8.68 -11.02 7.05
C ARG A 102 -8.57 -12.17 8.03
N TRP A 103 -8.68 -11.85 9.30
CA TRP A 103 -8.79 -12.85 10.36
C TRP A 103 -10.26 -13.00 10.76
N ASP A 104 -10.80 -14.21 10.69
CA ASP A 104 -12.20 -14.51 11.01
C ASP A 104 -12.39 -15.04 12.45
N GLY A 105 -11.32 -15.07 13.26
CA GLY A 105 -11.30 -15.72 14.58
C GLY A 105 -10.74 -17.15 14.57
N LYS A 106 -10.56 -17.76 13.39
CA LYS A 106 -10.11 -19.15 13.23
C LYS A 106 -8.92 -19.27 12.27
N SER A 107 -8.95 -18.55 11.16
CA SER A 107 -7.97 -18.63 10.09
C SER A 107 -7.67 -17.27 9.48
N LEU A 108 -6.44 -17.12 8.97
CA LEU A 108 -5.97 -15.90 8.34
C LEU A 108 -6.04 -16.05 6.82
N HIS A 109 -6.97 -15.34 6.19
CA HIS A 109 -7.03 -15.21 4.75
C HIS A 109 -6.15 -14.06 4.28
N THR A 110 -5.36 -14.28 3.23
CA THR A 110 -4.45 -13.25 2.70
C THR A 110 -4.55 -13.18 1.19
N GLU A 111 -4.80 -11.98 0.67
CA GLU A 111 -4.78 -11.67 -0.75
C GLU A 111 -3.63 -10.70 -1.03
N LYS A 112 -2.89 -10.93 -2.11
CA LYS A 112 -1.73 -10.10 -2.47
C LYS A 112 -1.80 -9.63 -3.91
N GLN A 113 -1.40 -8.39 -4.13
CA GLN A 113 -1.24 -7.79 -5.45
C GLN A 113 0.03 -6.95 -5.45
N SER A 114 0.66 -6.79 -6.62
CA SER A 114 1.80 -5.88 -6.74
C SER A 114 1.74 -5.14 -8.06
N VAL A 115 2.26 -3.92 -8.02
CA VAL A 115 2.36 -3.04 -9.19
C VAL A 115 3.78 -2.51 -9.32
N SER A 116 4.22 -2.26 -10.54
CA SER A 116 5.52 -1.62 -10.79
C SER A 116 5.49 -0.15 -10.36
N ARG A 117 6.55 0.30 -9.70
CA ARG A 117 6.73 1.71 -9.34
C ARG A 117 7.23 2.48 -10.55
N LEU A 118 6.31 2.92 -11.40
CA LEU A 118 6.63 3.73 -12.58
C LEU A 118 6.44 5.22 -12.28
N GLY A 119 7.30 6.06 -12.85
CA GLY A 119 7.17 7.51 -12.79
C GLY A 119 8.09 8.23 -11.79
N PRO A 120 7.80 9.50 -11.48
CA PRO A 120 8.63 10.36 -10.62
C PRO A 120 8.87 9.78 -9.22
N ARG A 121 9.99 10.15 -8.59
CA ARG A 121 10.39 9.69 -7.24
C ARG A 121 9.52 10.28 -6.10
N VAL A 122 8.31 10.77 -6.39
CA VAL A 122 7.41 11.43 -5.42
C VAL A 122 7.16 10.52 -4.22
N GLY A 123 6.77 9.26 -4.43
CA GLY A 123 6.60 8.30 -3.34
C GLY A 123 7.86 8.12 -2.48
N SER A 124 9.06 8.20 -3.07
CA SER A 124 10.30 8.11 -2.30
C SER A 124 10.54 9.32 -1.42
N TYR A 125 10.23 10.53 -1.89
CA TYR A 125 10.34 11.74 -1.07
C TYR A 125 9.30 11.78 0.05
N LEU A 126 8.07 11.31 -0.20
CA LEU A 126 7.05 11.18 0.85
C LEU A 126 7.48 10.20 1.95
N LEU A 127 8.11 9.08 1.59
CA LEU A 127 8.69 8.13 2.55
C LEU A 127 9.84 8.74 3.35
N LEU A 128 10.71 9.53 2.69
CA LEU A 128 11.78 10.27 3.38
C LEU A 128 11.18 11.27 4.39
N SER A 129 10.16 12.03 3.99
CA SER A 129 9.46 12.95 4.89
C SER A 129 8.84 12.22 6.08
N LEU A 130 8.25 11.03 5.89
CA LEU A 130 7.72 10.24 7.01
C LEU A 130 8.80 9.72 7.95
N ASN A 131 10.00 9.43 7.45
CA ASN A 131 11.12 9.09 8.33
C ASN A 131 11.49 10.26 9.24
N GLU A 132 11.56 11.46 8.71
CA GLU A 132 11.83 12.67 9.52
C GLU A 132 10.70 12.95 10.51
N VAL A 133 9.45 12.87 10.07
CA VAL A 133 8.27 13.06 10.94
C VAL A 133 8.25 12.02 12.07
N SER A 134 8.75 10.80 11.85
CA SER A 134 8.79 9.78 12.91
C SER A 134 9.72 10.13 14.08
N LEU A 135 10.72 11.00 13.86
CA LEU A 135 11.64 11.45 14.90
C LEU A 135 10.96 12.42 15.88
N GLN A 136 10.09 13.28 15.36
CA GLN A 136 9.27 14.21 16.13
C GLN A 136 7.85 14.26 15.53
N PRO A 137 6.96 13.34 15.95
CA PRO A 137 5.65 13.20 15.34
C PRO A 137 4.77 14.43 15.52
N ASP A 138 4.54 15.17 14.44
CA ASP A 138 3.44 16.13 14.32
C ASP A 138 2.21 15.45 13.68
N PRO A 139 1.06 15.34 14.39
CA PRO A 139 -0.10 14.60 13.90
C PRO A 139 -0.67 15.12 12.58
N LEU A 140 -0.64 16.44 12.36
CA LEU A 140 -1.16 17.05 11.13
C LEU A 140 -0.26 16.72 9.94
N THR A 141 1.05 16.95 10.07
CA THR A 141 2.04 16.68 9.03
C THR A 141 2.06 15.19 8.68
N ALA A 142 2.11 14.31 9.68
CA ALA A 142 2.07 12.86 9.45
C ALA A 142 0.83 12.46 8.64
N ARG A 143 -0.35 12.95 9.02
CA ARG A 143 -1.62 12.68 8.33
C ARG A 143 -1.62 13.16 6.89
N LEU A 144 -1.16 14.38 6.63
CA LEU A 144 -1.09 14.93 5.27
C LEU A 144 -0.12 14.15 4.38
N VAL A 145 1.05 13.78 4.90
CA VAL A 145 2.04 13.00 4.14
C VAL A 145 1.52 11.58 3.86
N ILE A 146 0.84 10.93 4.81
CA ILE A 146 0.18 9.64 4.59
C ILE A 146 -0.93 9.77 3.53
N ALA A 147 -1.77 10.78 3.58
CA ALA A 147 -2.82 10.99 2.59
C ALA A 147 -2.25 11.20 1.17
N ALA A 148 -1.16 11.95 1.04
CA ALA A 148 -0.43 12.11 -0.21
C ALA A 148 0.16 10.77 -0.70
N LEU A 149 0.73 9.96 0.22
CA LEU A 149 1.30 8.66 -0.10
C LEU A 149 0.23 7.66 -0.56
N LEU A 150 -0.95 7.65 0.07
CA LEU A 150 -2.10 6.83 -0.35
C LEU A 150 -2.61 7.25 -1.73
N SER A 151 -2.70 8.56 -1.99
CA SER A 151 -3.06 9.11 -3.30
C SER A 151 -2.08 8.65 -4.39
N HIS A 152 -0.78 8.70 -4.09
CA HIS A 152 0.26 8.18 -4.99
C HIS A 152 0.13 6.67 -5.22
N CYS A 153 -0.17 5.88 -4.19
CA CYS A 153 -0.39 4.44 -4.35
C CYS A 153 -1.58 4.15 -5.27
N ARG A 154 -2.69 4.89 -5.12
CA ARG A 154 -3.87 4.77 -5.98
C ARG A 154 -3.56 5.15 -7.42
N GLU A 155 -2.80 6.21 -7.64
CA GLU A 155 -2.36 6.63 -8.97
C GLU A 155 -1.50 5.55 -9.64
N GLN A 156 -0.56 4.93 -8.91
CA GLN A 156 0.25 3.84 -9.46
C GLN A 156 -0.58 2.59 -9.78
N LEU A 157 -1.63 2.32 -9.00
CA LEU A 157 -2.56 1.21 -9.24
C LEU A 157 -3.41 1.44 -10.50
N VAL A 158 -4.13 2.56 -10.58
CA VAL A 158 -5.06 2.88 -11.69
C VAL A 158 -4.32 3.33 -12.95
N GLY A 159 -3.23 4.10 -12.79
CA GLY A 159 -2.43 4.62 -13.90
C GLY A 159 -1.74 3.53 -14.71
N LEU A 160 -1.57 2.32 -14.16
CA LEU A 160 -1.12 1.14 -14.89
C LEU A 160 -2.23 0.53 -15.74
N GLU A 161 -3.46 0.42 -15.24
CA GLU A 161 -4.60 -0.09 -16.00
C GLU A 161 -4.84 0.74 -17.26
N MET A 162 -4.80 2.08 -17.14
CA MET A 162 -4.92 2.98 -18.28
C MET A 162 -3.73 2.94 -19.25
N ARG A 163 -2.52 2.62 -18.78
CA ARG A 163 -1.34 2.52 -19.65
C ARG A 163 -1.32 1.19 -20.41
N VAL A 164 -1.68 0.10 -19.73
CA VAL A 164 -1.81 -1.23 -20.34
C VAL A 164 -2.94 -1.21 -21.38
N SER A 165 -4.09 -0.60 -21.06
CA SER A 165 -5.18 -0.47 -22.04
C SER A 165 -4.73 0.30 -23.27
N ARG A 166 -4.12 1.50 -23.13
CA ARG A 166 -3.62 2.26 -24.29
C ARG A 166 -2.57 1.52 -25.11
N SER A 167 -1.65 0.81 -24.46
CA SER A 167 -0.63 0.02 -25.19
C SER A 167 -1.26 -1.14 -25.96
N ARG A 168 -2.30 -1.76 -25.41
CA ARG A 168 -3.09 -2.81 -26.06
C ARG A 168 -3.93 -2.25 -27.19
N ASP A 169 -4.60 -1.11 -26.97
CA ASP A 169 -5.40 -0.41 -27.98
C ASP A 169 -4.52 0.01 -29.17
N LEU A 170 -3.31 0.51 -28.90
CA LEU A 170 -2.32 0.81 -29.94
C LEU A 170 -1.89 -0.46 -30.68
N PHE A 171 -1.62 -1.55 -29.95
CA PHE A 171 -1.24 -2.82 -30.58
C PHE A 171 -2.36 -3.35 -31.48
N LEU A 172 -3.61 -3.31 -31.03
CA LEU A 172 -4.78 -3.70 -31.81
C LEU A 172 -4.97 -2.78 -33.02
N ALA A 173 -4.84 -1.46 -32.86
CA ALA A 173 -4.93 -0.53 -33.98
C ALA A 173 -3.82 -0.75 -35.03
N VAL A 174 -2.61 -1.12 -34.61
CA VAL A 174 -1.52 -1.52 -35.53
C VAL A 174 -1.86 -2.83 -36.23
N GLN A 175 -2.44 -3.80 -35.51
CA GLN A 175 -2.88 -5.06 -36.10
C GLN A 175 -3.98 -4.85 -37.15
N ASP A 176 -5.02 -4.08 -36.81
CA ASP A 176 -6.11 -3.73 -37.73
C ASP A 176 -5.57 -3.03 -38.98
N TYR A 177 -4.66 -2.05 -38.81
CA TYR A 177 -4.01 -1.38 -39.93
C TYR A 177 -3.22 -2.35 -40.83
N LEU A 178 -2.46 -3.28 -40.23
CA LEU A 178 -1.73 -4.27 -41.00
C LEU A 178 -2.67 -5.21 -41.76
N GLU A 179 -3.75 -5.68 -41.13
CA GLU A 179 -4.76 -6.54 -41.77
C GLU A 179 -5.46 -5.82 -42.94
N GLU A 180 -5.84 -4.55 -42.77
CA GLU A 180 -6.46 -3.75 -43.83
C GLU A 180 -5.51 -3.46 -45.00
N ASN A 181 -4.20 -3.36 -44.76
CA ASN A 181 -3.22 -2.97 -45.78
C ASN A 181 -2.42 -4.15 -46.38
N LEU A 182 -2.42 -5.34 -45.75
CA LEU A 182 -1.81 -6.56 -46.29
C LEU A 182 -2.68 -7.25 -47.36
N VAL A 183 -3.99 -6.99 -47.39
CA VAL A 183 -4.91 -7.50 -48.43
C VAL A 183 -4.70 -6.80 -49.79
N MET A 184 -3.85 -5.77 -49.86
CA MET A 184 -3.56 -4.97 -51.06
C MET A 184 -2.28 -5.36 -51.81
N LEU A 185 -1.64 -6.50 -51.51
CA LEU A 185 -0.52 -6.99 -52.32
C LEU A 185 -1.05 -7.83 -53.49
N PRO A 186 -0.86 -7.41 -54.76
CA PRO A 186 -1.16 -8.26 -55.90
C PRO A 186 -0.25 -9.47 -55.84
N THR A 187 -0.83 -10.67 -55.85
CA THR A 187 -0.10 -11.89 -56.13
C THR A 187 0.50 -11.79 -57.54
N TYR A 188 1.82 -11.61 -57.62
CA TYR A 188 2.60 -11.80 -58.84
C TYR A 188 3.08 -13.24 -58.92
#